data_AF-A0A851DDP5-F1
#
_entry.id   AF-A0A851DDP5-F1
#
_cell.length_a   1.000
_cell.length_b   1.000
_cell.length_c   1.000
_cell.angle_alpha   90.00
_cell.angle_beta   90.00
_cell.angle_gamma   90.00
#
_symmetry.space_group_name_H-M   'P 1'
#
loop_
_entity.id
_entity.type
_entity.pdbx_description
1 polymer ?
#
loop_
_entity_poly.entity_id
_entity_poly.type
_entity_poly.pdbx_seq_one_letter_code
_entity_poly.pdbx_strand_id
1 'polypeptide(L)'
;YCVEFQLVAITPGCLQSHHSYTHWMQYLREGHTVCVECQYPALDSRSLHCYGDGSGSKKNQLLHWQAVGNPRCKGTWRRIRQLDTCSCPSVHSFLFI
;
A
#
# COMPACT_ATOMS: atom_id res chain seq x y z
N TYR A 1 -9.48 -8.73 5.66
CA TYR A 1 -9.13 -9.01 4.25
C TYR A 1 -7.85 -8.25 3.91
N CYS A 2 -7.13 -8.67 2.88
CA CYS A 2 -6.02 -7.92 2.31
C CYS A 2 -6.25 -7.59 0.85
N VAL A 3 -5.52 -6.61 0.36
CA VAL A 3 -5.52 -6.21 -1.04
C VAL A 3 -4.10 -6.26 -1.56
N GLU A 4 -3.93 -6.93 -2.69
CA GLU A 4 -2.67 -6.95 -3.40
C GLU A 4 -2.62 -5.79 -4.38
N PHE A 5 -1.51 -5.06 -4.34
CA PHE A 5 -1.21 -3.97 -5.27
C PHE A 5 0.12 -4.23 -5.95
N GLN A 6 0.22 -3.84 -7.22
CA GLN A 6 1.49 -3.73 -7.90
C GLN A 6 2.01 -2.29 -7.77
N LEU A 7 3.21 -2.09 -7.24
CA LEU A 7 3.89 -0.80 -7.27
C LEU A 7 4.20 -0.45 -8.72
N VAL A 8 3.71 0.68 -9.19
CA VAL A 8 3.91 1.14 -10.58
C VAL A 8 5.02 2.16 -10.66
N ALA A 9 4.99 3.18 -9.80
CA ALA A 9 6.02 4.20 -9.75
C ALA A 9 6.26 4.65 -8.31
N ILE A 10 7.50 4.99 -7.96
CA ILE A 10 7.87 5.55 -6.66
C ILE A 10 8.72 6.81 -6.84
N THR A 11 8.53 7.80 -5.97
CA THR A 11 9.38 8.98 -5.95
C THR A 11 10.76 8.67 -5.36
N PRO A 12 11.83 9.38 -5.78
CA PRO A 12 13.17 9.23 -5.19
C PRO A 12 13.22 9.45 -3.66
N GLY A 13 12.24 10.18 -3.10
CA GLY A 13 12.12 10.39 -1.66
C GLY A 13 11.91 9.11 -0.85
N CYS A 14 11.52 8.00 -1.48
CA CYS A 14 11.45 6.69 -0.83
C CYS A 14 12.82 6.06 -0.56
N LEU A 15 13.85 6.47 -1.31
CA LEU A 15 15.23 5.96 -1.15
C LEU A 15 15.99 6.68 -0.02
N GLN A 16 15.48 7.81 0.45
CA GLN A 16 16.10 8.62 1.49
C GLN A 16 15.32 8.46 2.80
N SER A 17 15.71 7.46 3.60
CA SER A 17 15.16 7.27 4.95
C SER A 17 16.11 7.86 6.00
N HIS A 18 15.65 8.88 6.73
CA HIS A 18 16.45 9.52 7.77
C HIS A 18 16.20 8.96 9.17
N HIS A 19 15.10 8.23 9.36
CA HIS A 19 14.69 7.68 10.65
C HIS A 19 14.47 6.17 10.60
N SER A 20 14.67 5.47 11.71
CA SER A 20 14.50 4.01 11.80
C SER A 20 13.09 3.55 11.38
N TYR A 21 12.05 4.29 11.78
CA TYR A 21 10.65 4.02 11.40
C TYR A 21 10.35 4.24 9.90
N THR A 22 11.31 4.78 9.14
CA THR A 22 11.21 5.01 7.70
C THR A 22 12.03 4.01 6.86
N HIS A 23 12.82 3.12 7.48
CA HIS A 23 13.71 2.20 6.75
C HIS A 23 12.96 1.22 5.85
N TRP A 24 11.71 0.88 6.18
CA TRP A 24 10.89 -0.02 5.37
C TRP A 24 10.70 0.49 3.92
N MET A 25 10.76 1.80 3.69
CA MET A 25 10.57 2.38 2.35
C MET A 25 11.70 1.99 1.37
N GLN A 26 12.87 1.61 1.88
CA GLN A 26 13.99 1.16 1.04
C GLN A 26 13.68 -0.16 0.30
N TYR A 27 12.68 -0.91 0.77
CA TYR A 27 12.24 -2.16 0.13
C TYR A 27 11.19 -1.94 -0.97
N LEU A 28 10.71 -0.71 -1.14
CA LEU A 28 9.78 -0.36 -2.22
C LEU A 28 10.53 -0.39 -3.55
N ARG A 29 10.04 -1.21 -4.48
CA ARG A 29 10.56 -1.29 -5.85
C ARG A 29 9.40 -1.31 -6.83
N GLU A 30 9.57 -0.58 -7.92
CA GLU A 30 8.63 -0.60 -9.04
C GLU A 30 8.52 -2.01 -9.62
N GLY A 31 7.32 -2.40 -10.01
CA GLY A 31 6.99 -3.74 -10.50
C GLY A 31 6.68 -4.78 -9.41
N HIS A 32 7.08 -4.55 -8.16
CA HIS A 32 6.80 -5.49 -7.08
C HIS A 32 5.33 -5.49 -6.66
N THR A 33 4.84 -6.68 -6.29
CA THR A 33 3.54 -6.85 -5.67
C THR A 33 3.68 -6.74 -4.15
N VAL A 34 2.82 -5.92 -3.56
CA VAL A 34 2.73 -5.70 -2.13
C VAL A 34 1.36 -6.15 -1.63
N CYS A 35 1.32 -6.70 -0.43
CA CYS A 35 0.10 -7.17 0.23
C CYS A 35 -0.22 -6.19 1.35
N VAL A 36 -1.40 -5.56 1.28
CA VAL A 36 -1.80 -4.56 2.27
C VAL A 36 -3.00 -5.09 3.05
N GLU A 37 -2.82 -5.26 4.35
CA GLU A 37 -3.88 -5.73 5.22
C GLU A 37 -4.77 -4.59 5.71
N CYS A 38 -6.08 -4.82 5.67
CA CYS A 38 -7.07 -3.91 6.20
C CYS A 38 -7.22 -4.11 7.72
N GLN A 39 -6.79 -3.12 8.49
CA GLN A 39 -6.87 -3.10 9.96
C GLN A 39 -7.99 -2.18 10.45
N TYR A 40 -8.49 -2.45 11.67
CA TYR A 40 -9.66 -1.77 12.24
C TYR A 40 -9.61 -0.22 12.19
N PRO A 41 -8.46 0.46 12.39
CA PRO A 41 -8.41 1.93 12.32
C PRO A 41 -8.75 2.50 10.94
N ALA A 42 -8.47 1.76 9.86
CA ALA A 42 -8.70 2.19 8.49
C ALA A 42 -10.04 1.68 7.93
N LEU A 43 -10.77 0.84 8.66
CA LEU A 43 -12.00 0.22 8.19
C LEU A 43 -13.19 1.19 8.32
N ASP A 44 -13.83 1.52 7.20
CA ASP A 44 -15.10 2.21 7.21
C ASP A 44 -16.24 1.24 7.59
N SER A 45 -16.85 1.48 8.74
CA SER A 45 -17.99 0.69 9.26
C SER A 45 -19.21 0.63 8.34
N ARG A 46 -19.39 1.59 7.42
CA ARG A 46 -20.57 1.64 6.53
C ARG A 46 -20.37 0.81 5.27
N SER A 47 -19.22 0.98 4.63
CA SER A 47 -18.89 0.28 3.38
C SER A 47 -18.22 -1.08 3.61
N LEU A 48 -17.73 -1.34 4.84
CA LEU A 48 -16.88 -2.49 5.18
C LEU A 48 -15.57 -2.52 4.36
N HIS A 49 -15.14 -1.37 3.85
CA HIS A 49 -13.92 -1.20 3.09
C HIS A 49 -12.90 -0.37 3.87
N CYS A 50 -11.62 -0.71 3.71
CA CYS A 50 -10.55 0.14 4.21
C CYS A 50 -10.39 1.39 3.36
N TYR A 51 -10.15 2.52 4.00
CA TYR A 51 -9.72 3.72 3.30
C TYR A 51 -8.46 3.44 2.49
N GLY A 52 -8.49 3.83 1.21
CA GLY A 52 -7.37 3.60 0.29
C GLY A 52 -7.26 2.19 -0.27
N ASP A 53 -8.20 1.28 0.02
CA ASP A 53 -8.23 -0.08 -0.55
C ASP A 53 -8.51 -0.13 -2.06
N GLY A 54 -8.88 1.02 -2.64
CA GLY A 54 -9.18 1.15 -4.06
C GLY A 54 -10.47 0.48 -4.49
N SER A 55 -11.38 0.22 -3.55
CA SER A 55 -12.75 -0.22 -3.84
C SER A 55 -13.43 0.74 -4.84
N GLY A 56 -14.07 0.19 -5.87
CA GLY A 56 -14.67 0.97 -6.95
C GLY A 56 -13.70 1.49 -8.02
N SER A 57 -12.39 1.24 -7.92
CA SER A 57 -11.45 1.61 -8.99
C SER A 57 -11.66 0.78 -10.26
N LYS A 58 -11.49 1.42 -11.43
CA LYS A 58 -11.55 0.74 -12.73
C LYS A 58 -10.36 -0.22 -12.86
N LYS A 59 -10.53 -1.28 -13.66
CA LYS A 59 -9.42 -2.19 -13.99
C LYS A 59 -8.25 -1.39 -14.55
N ASN A 60 -7.05 -1.66 -14.03
CA ASN A 60 -5.79 -0.96 -14.37
C ASN A 60 -5.67 0.51 -13.95
N GLN A 61 -6.64 1.06 -13.21
CA GLN A 61 -6.53 2.42 -12.67
C GLN A 61 -5.30 2.56 -11.76
N LEU A 62 -4.54 3.63 -11.98
CA LEU A 62 -3.45 4.00 -11.09
C LEU A 62 -4.01 4.76 -9.89
N LEU A 63 -3.70 4.26 -8.70
CA LEU A 63 -4.07 4.90 -7.45
C LEU A 63 -2.81 5.48 -6.82
N HIS A 64 -2.94 6.69 -6.30
CA HIS A 64 -1.84 7.39 -5.64
C HIS A 64 -1.79 7.00 -4.18
N TRP A 65 -0.59 6.89 -3.65
CA TRP A 65 -0.35 6.63 -2.24
C TRP A 65 0.80 7.49 -1.73
N GLN A 66 0.84 7.67 -0.42
CA GLN A 66 1.90 8.39 0.29
C GLN A 66 2.32 7.57 1.51
N ALA A 67 3.63 7.48 1.73
CA ALA A 67 4.16 6.79 2.90
C ALA A 67 3.88 7.58 4.18
N VAL A 68 3.53 6.86 5.24
CA VAL A 68 3.39 7.46 6.57
C VAL A 68 4.77 7.76 7.14
N GLY A 69 4.91 8.94 7.75
CA GLY A 69 6.16 9.41 8.34
C GLY A 69 7.17 9.98 7.35
N ASN A 70 6.92 9.91 6.04
CA ASN A 70 7.75 10.58 5.02
C ASN A 70 6.89 11.15 3.88
N PRO A 71 6.49 12.43 3.97
CA PRO A 71 5.68 13.09 2.94
C PRO A 71 6.36 13.19 1.57
N ARG A 72 7.68 12.98 1.48
CA ARG A 72 8.42 12.99 0.20
C ARG A 72 8.43 11.64 -0.49
N CYS A 73 8.06 10.56 0.20
CA CYS A 73 7.88 9.24 -0.40
C CYS A 73 6.42 9.04 -0.80
N LYS A 74 6.20 9.09 -2.11
CA LYS A 74 4.89 8.89 -2.75
C LYS A 74 5.06 7.93 -3.91
N GLY A 75 3.94 7.45 -4.42
CA GLY A 75 3.96 6.64 -5.63
C GLY A 75 2.58 6.41 -6.19
N THR A 76 2.58 5.54 -7.20
CA THR A 76 1.36 4.97 -7.73
C THR A 76 1.42 3.46 -7.64
N TRP A 77 0.27 2.87 -7.41
CA TRP A 77 0.11 1.43 -7.46
C TRP A 77 -1.16 1.07 -8.24
N ARG A 78 -1.27 -0.19 -8.64
CA ARG A 78 -2.46 -0.72 -9.29
C ARG A 78 -3.02 -1.84 -8.43
N ARG A 79 -4.32 -1.79 -8.16
CA ARG A 79 -5.04 -2.86 -7.46
C ARG A 79 -5.05 -4.12 -8.33
N ILE A 80 -4.55 -5.23 -7.79
CA ILE A 80 -4.54 -6.54 -8.46
C ILE A 80 -5.81 -7.31 -8.08
N ARG A 81 -5.98 -7.58 -6.78
CA ARG A 81 -7.11 -8.34 -6.24
C ARG A 81 -7.28 -8.12 -4.74
N GLN A 82 -8.45 -8.48 -4.23
CA GLN A 82 -8.74 -8.58 -2.80
C GLN A 82 -8.79 -10.06 -2.42
N LEU A 83 -8.29 -10.39 -1.22
CA LEU A 83 -8.32 -11.72 -0.64
C LEU A 83 -8.94 -11.66 0.75
N ASP A 84 -9.90 -12.53 1.02
CA ASP A 84 -10.57 -12.57 2.33
C ASP A 84 -9.65 -13.12 3.42
N THR A 85 -8.84 -14.13 3.08
CA THR A 85 -7.81 -14.70 3.95
C THR A 85 -6.42 -14.17 3.56
N CYS A 86 -5.76 -13.50 4.50
CA CYS A 86 -4.45 -12.89 4.28
C CYS A 86 -3.33 -13.95 4.44
N SER A 87 -2.53 -14.16 3.38
CA SER A 87 -1.23 -14.85 3.45
C SER A 87 -0.12 -13.92 2.97
N CYS A 88 -0.02 -12.74 3.57
CA CYS A 88 0.96 -11.74 3.15
C CYS A 88 2.38 -12.17 3.56
N PRO A 89 3.38 -12.13 2.64
CA PRO A 89 4.77 -12.39 2.99
C PRO A 89 5.33 -11.26 3.85
N SER A 90 6.14 -11.59 4.86
CA SER A 90 6.63 -10.67 5.90
C SER A 90 7.43 -9.46 5.37
N VAL A 91 8.01 -9.57 4.17
CA VAL A 91 8.88 -8.54 3.56
C VAL A 91 8.09 -7.55 2.70
N HIS A 92 6.89 -7.93 2.24
CA HIS A 92 6.03 -7.11 1.37
C HIS A 92 4.62 -6.94 1.94
N SER A 93 4.50 -7.04 3.26
CA SER A 93 3.26 -6.81 4.00
C SER A 93 3.23 -5.37 4.54
N PHE A 94 2.19 -4.63 4.18
CA PHE A 94 1.92 -3.29 4.71
C PHE A 94 0.54 -3.23 5.35
N LEU A 95 0.27 -2.16 6.09
CA LEU A 95 -1.02 -1.91 6.74
C LEU A 95 -1.66 -0.64 6.19
N PHE A 96 -2.98 -0.64 6.03
CA PHE A 96 -3.74 0.59 5.91
C PHE A 96 -3.84 1.29 7.27
N ILE A 97 -3.63 2.61 7.28
CA ILE A 97 -3.72 3.49 8.44
C ILE A 97 -4.45 4.78 8.05
#